data_AF-Q0FYY3-F1
#
_entry.id   AF-Q0FYY3-F1
#
_cell.length_a   1.000
_cell.length_b   1.000
_cell.length_c   1.000
_cell.angle_alpha   90.00
_cell.angle_beta   90.00
_cell.angle_gamma   90.00
#
_symmetry.space_group_name_H-M   'P 1'
#
loop_
_entity.id
_entity.type
_entity.pdbx_description
1 polymer ?
#
loop_
_entity_poly.entity_id
_entity_poly.type
_entity_poly.pdbx_seq_one_letter_code
_entity_poly.pdbx_strand_id
1 'polypeptide(L)'
;MADRVRRGRLSSIDLLPADADGIVQWAVAELQSRERTQLDILVEMNGRLEEIGCDPISPSAFNRYSTRLAATTRRLQETRDIATAVTERLGPDKADDITIMLVEMIKSSVYSILETGQVDTQGVMFLANALKSALATQKVSADARRSAEAETRKKLDEAAKAVEVVAGEKGFSAETVEAIKARILGVVG
;
A
#
# COMPACT_ATOMS: atom_id res chain seq x y z
N MET A 1 -9.91 7.83 21.09
CA MET A 1 -11.19 7.50 20.44
C MET A 1 -10.89 7.09 19.02
N ALA A 2 -11.14 5.84 18.66
CA ALA A 2 -10.91 5.35 17.31
C ALA A 2 -11.91 6.00 16.36
N ASP A 3 -11.42 6.83 15.45
CA ASP A 3 -12.24 7.41 14.40
C ASP A 3 -12.64 6.28 13.46
N ARG A 4 -13.85 5.74 13.67
CA ARG A 4 -14.45 4.79 12.73
C ARG A 4 -14.65 5.56 11.44
N VAL A 5 -13.78 5.29 10.46
CA VAL A 5 -13.96 5.69 9.06
C VAL A 5 -15.37 5.26 8.65
N ARG A 6 -16.34 6.18 8.73
CA ARG A 6 -17.68 5.94 8.19
C ARG A 6 -17.44 5.79 6.70
N ARG A 7 -17.80 4.64 6.10
CA ARG A 7 -17.87 4.53 4.64
C ARG A 7 -18.74 5.71 4.18
N GLY A 8 -18.11 6.71 3.58
CA GLY A 8 -18.79 7.90 3.13
C GLY A 8 -19.94 7.51 2.20
N ARG A 9 -20.95 8.37 2.07
CA ARG A 9 -22.05 8.15 1.12
C ARG A 9 -21.44 7.80 -0.25
N LEU A 10 -21.87 6.67 -0.82
CA LEU A 10 -21.44 6.26 -2.16
C LEU A 10 -21.66 7.42 -3.13
N SER A 11 -20.67 7.71 -3.96
CA SER A 11 -20.80 8.75 -5.00
C SER A 11 -21.69 8.25 -6.13
N SER A 12 -22.19 9.16 -6.96
CA SER A 12 -22.98 8.78 -8.14
C SER A 12 -22.20 7.86 -9.09
N ILE A 13 -20.87 7.97 -9.11
CA ILE A 13 -19.99 7.07 -9.89
C ILE A 13 -19.94 5.68 -9.24
N ASP A 14 -19.91 5.60 -7.91
CA ASP A 14 -19.89 4.32 -7.18
C ASP A 14 -21.25 3.58 -7.23
N LEU A 15 -22.30 4.24 -7.73
CA LEU A 15 -23.66 3.71 -7.86
C LEU A 15 -24.02 3.33 -9.30
N LEU A 16 -23.09 3.52 -10.26
CA LEU A 16 -23.31 3.10 -11.64
C LEU A 16 -23.46 1.56 -11.73
N PRO A 17 -24.26 1.05 -12.68
CA PRO A 17 -24.39 -0.39 -12.91
C PRO A 17 -23.09 -0.98 -13.45
N ALA A 18 -22.94 -2.31 -13.32
CA ALA A 18 -21.76 -3.03 -13.81
C ALA A 18 -21.49 -2.83 -15.31
N ASP A 19 -22.55 -2.61 -16.11
CA ASP A 19 -22.43 -2.32 -17.55
C ASP A 19 -21.64 -1.02 -17.82
N ALA A 20 -21.54 -0.12 -16.83
CA ALA A 20 -20.74 1.10 -16.91
C ALA A 20 -19.27 0.91 -16.48
N ASP A 21 -18.85 -0.26 -15.99
CA ASP A 21 -17.50 -0.48 -15.45
C ASP A 21 -16.41 -0.17 -16.50
N GLY A 22 -16.63 -0.56 -17.75
CA GLY A 22 -15.70 -0.24 -18.85
C GLY A 22 -15.57 1.26 -19.11
N ILE A 23 -16.65 2.02 -18.93
CA ILE A 23 -16.66 3.48 -19.08
C ILE A 23 -15.90 4.13 -17.93
N VAL A 24 -16.11 3.66 -16.70
CA VAL A 24 -15.38 4.13 -15.51
C VAL A 24 -13.89 3.83 -15.64
N GLN A 25 -13.52 2.61 -16.06
CA GLN A 25 -12.12 2.22 -16.29
C GLN A 25 -11.45 3.08 -17.36
N TRP A 26 -12.15 3.36 -18.46
CA TRP A 26 -11.67 4.29 -19.48
C TRP A 26 -11.42 5.69 -18.89
N ALA A 27 -12.38 6.26 -18.14
CA ALA A 27 -12.22 7.58 -17.54
C ALA A 27 -11.04 7.61 -16.54
N VAL A 28 -10.81 6.53 -15.79
CA VAL A 28 -9.64 6.37 -14.92
C VAL A 28 -8.34 6.41 -15.73
N ALA A 29 -8.27 5.69 -16.85
CA ALA A 29 -7.09 5.66 -17.71
C ALA A 29 -6.79 7.05 -18.29
N GLU A 30 -7.81 7.77 -18.78
CA GLU A 30 -7.66 9.13 -19.29
C GLU A 30 -7.14 10.10 -18.21
N LEU A 31 -7.72 10.02 -16.99
CA LEU A 31 -7.26 10.83 -15.85
C LEU A 31 -5.80 10.54 -15.48
N GLN A 32 -5.35 9.30 -15.63
CA GLN A 32 -3.97 8.89 -15.37
C GLN A 32 -2.99 9.32 -16.46
N SER A 33 -3.42 9.33 -17.74
CA SER A 33 -2.59 9.79 -18.88
C SER A 33 -2.20 11.27 -18.78
N ARG A 34 -3.07 12.09 -18.19
CA ARG A 34 -2.93 13.56 -18.08
C ARG A 34 -2.83 14.29 -19.41
N GLU A 35 -3.32 13.69 -20.49
CA GLU A 35 -3.30 14.30 -21.84
C GLU A 35 -4.52 15.18 -22.12
N ARG A 36 -5.60 15.02 -21.35
CA ARG A 36 -6.88 15.71 -21.54
C ARG A 36 -7.35 16.41 -20.27
N THR A 37 -8.23 17.40 -20.45
CA THR A 37 -8.84 18.09 -19.31
C THR A 37 -9.91 17.21 -18.65
N GLN A 38 -10.15 17.41 -17.35
CA GLN A 38 -11.23 16.70 -16.65
C GLN A 38 -12.61 16.96 -17.28
N LEU A 39 -12.81 18.15 -17.86
CA LEU A 39 -14.07 18.50 -18.49
C LEU A 39 -14.30 17.70 -19.77
N ASP A 40 -13.28 17.56 -20.62
CA ASP A 40 -13.38 16.78 -21.86
C ASP A 40 -13.65 15.30 -21.56
N ILE A 41 -12.96 14.76 -20.56
CA ILE A 41 -13.15 13.37 -20.11
C ILE A 41 -14.58 13.19 -19.57
N LEU A 42 -15.10 14.14 -18.79
CA LEU A 42 -16.45 14.07 -18.24
C LEU A 42 -17.53 14.14 -19.32
N VAL A 43 -17.36 15.02 -20.32
CA VAL A 43 -18.32 15.15 -21.42
C VAL A 43 -18.42 13.83 -22.18
N GLU A 44 -17.30 13.22 -22.52
CA GLU A 44 -17.29 11.93 -23.21
C GLU A 44 -17.76 10.78 -22.32
N MET A 45 -17.41 10.78 -21.02
CA MET A 45 -17.93 9.81 -20.05
C MET A 45 -19.47 9.85 -20.02
N ASN A 46 -20.06 11.04 -19.93
CA ASN A 46 -21.51 11.20 -19.89
C ASN A 46 -22.18 10.78 -21.21
N GLY A 47 -21.54 11.03 -22.37
CA GLY A 47 -22.03 10.52 -23.66
C GLY A 47 -22.07 8.99 -23.70
N ARG A 48 -21.00 8.32 -23.24
CA ARG A 48 -20.96 6.85 -23.16
C ARG A 48 -21.98 6.30 -22.15
N LEU A 49 -22.22 7.00 -21.05
CA LEU A 49 -23.23 6.61 -20.06
C LEU A 49 -24.65 6.73 -20.62
N GLU A 50 -24.92 7.77 -21.41
CA GLU A 50 -26.21 7.96 -22.07
C GLU A 50 -26.52 6.83 -23.06
N GLU A 51 -25.53 6.36 -23.82
CA GLU A 51 -25.67 5.22 -24.75
C GLU A 51 -26.15 3.93 -24.07
N ILE A 52 -25.83 3.74 -22.79
CA ILE A 52 -26.26 2.60 -21.97
C ILE A 52 -27.44 2.95 -21.04
N GLY A 53 -28.07 4.12 -21.22
CA GLY A 53 -29.25 4.55 -20.46
C GLY A 53 -28.98 4.95 -19.00
N CYS A 54 -27.76 5.34 -18.66
CA CYS A 54 -27.38 5.79 -17.32
C CYS A 54 -27.51 7.33 -17.18
N ASP A 55 -27.80 7.77 -15.95
CA ASP A 55 -27.83 9.20 -15.63
C ASP A 55 -26.43 9.84 -15.74
N PRO A 56 -26.34 11.10 -16.17
CA PRO A 56 -25.07 11.80 -16.29
C PRO A 56 -24.44 12.09 -14.93
N ILE A 57 -23.11 12.04 -14.87
CA ILE A 57 -22.33 12.42 -13.72
C ILE A 57 -22.13 13.94 -13.71
N SER A 58 -22.42 14.56 -12.56
CA SER A 58 -22.17 16.00 -12.37
C SER A 58 -20.66 16.33 -12.33
N PRO A 59 -20.25 17.55 -12.76
CA PRO A 59 -18.86 18.00 -12.64
C PRO A 59 -18.30 17.92 -11.22
N SER A 60 -19.12 18.26 -10.22
CA SER A 60 -18.72 18.19 -8.81
C SER A 60 -18.47 16.76 -8.34
N ALA A 61 -19.28 15.79 -8.79
CA ALA A 61 -19.06 14.38 -8.47
C ALA A 61 -17.78 13.84 -9.13
N PHE A 62 -17.56 14.17 -10.41
CA PHE A 62 -16.37 13.77 -11.14
C PHE A 62 -15.09 14.39 -10.58
N ASN A 63 -15.12 15.67 -10.18
CA ASN A 63 -13.99 16.33 -9.55
C ASN A 63 -13.60 15.70 -8.19
N ARG A 64 -14.60 15.36 -7.35
CA ARG A 64 -14.34 14.63 -6.09
C ARG A 64 -13.71 13.26 -6.35
N TYR A 65 -14.23 12.55 -7.35
CA TYR A 65 -13.72 11.24 -7.74
C TYR A 65 -12.27 11.32 -8.24
N SER A 66 -11.98 12.22 -9.19
CA SER A 66 -10.63 12.41 -9.73
C SER A 66 -9.63 12.85 -8.66
N THR A 67 -10.02 13.73 -7.74
CA THR A 67 -9.19 14.16 -6.61
C THR A 67 -8.86 12.98 -5.68
N ARG A 68 -9.86 12.15 -5.35
CA ARG A 68 -9.68 10.94 -4.53
C ARG A 68 -8.78 9.92 -5.24
N LEU A 69 -9.01 9.68 -6.52
CA LEU A 69 -8.18 8.79 -7.35
C LEU A 69 -6.73 9.26 -7.39
N ALA A 70 -6.48 10.56 -7.59
CA ALA A 70 -5.15 11.13 -7.61
C ALA A 70 -4.44 10.97 -6.25
N ALA A 71 -5.15 11.21 -5.15
CA ALA A 71 -4.62 11.01 -3.80
C ALA A 71 -4.23 9.55 -3.55
N THR A 72 -5.12 8.60 -3.86
CA THR A 72 -4.84 7.15 -3.71
C THR A 72 -3.69 6.71 -4.60
N THR A 73 -3.67 7.13 -5.86
CA THR A 73 -2.59 6.79 -6.81
C THR A 73 -1.24 7.30 -6.32
N ARG A 74 -1.19 8.54 -5.80
CA ARG A 74 0.03 9.11 -5.23
C ARG A 74 0.55 8.29 -4.05
N ARG A 75 -0.32 7.93 -3.10
CA ARG A 75 0.05 7.12 -1.93
C ARG A 75 0.58 5.73 -2.33
N LEU A 76 -0.06 5.10 -3.31
CA LEU A 76 0.39 3.80 -3.85
C LEU A 76 1.77 3.91 -4.51
N GLN A 77 1.99 4.95 -5.31
CA GLN A 77 3.29 5.18 -5.93
C GLN A 77 4.37 5.42 -4.87
N GLU A 78 4.10 6.27 -3.89
CA GLU A 78 5.04 6.57 -2.80
C GLU A 78 5.38 5.33 -1.96
N THR A 79 4.38 4.47 -1.70
CA THR A 79 4.58 3.18 -1.05
C THR A 79 5.50 2.26 -1.87
N ARG A 80 5.30 2.20 -3.19
CA ARG A 80 6.14 1.42 -4.11
C ARG A 80 7.57 1.93 -4.16
N ASP A 81 7.74 3.25 -4.20
CA ASP A 81 9.07 3.88 -4.23
C ASP A 81 9.85 3.55 -2.94
N ILE A 82 9.19 3.67 -1.78
CA ILE A 82 9.78 3.32 -0.48
C ILE A 82 10.13 1.82 -0.43
N ALA A 83 9.22 0.94 -0.83
CA ALA A 83 9.46 -0.49 -0.84
C ALA A 83 10.62 -0.87 -1.78
N THR A 84 10.72 -0.23 -2.94
CA THR A 84 11.81 -0.45 -3.90
C THR A 84 13.14 -0.03 -3.29
N ALA A 85 13.21 1.17 -2.70
CA ALA A 85 14.41 1.68 -2.04
C ALA A 85 14.87 0.79 -0.87
N VAL A 86 13.94 0.27 -0.07
CA VAL A 86 14.27 -0.68 1.00
C VAL A 86 14.78 -2.00 0.42
N THR A 87 14.09 -2.54 -0.60
CA THR A 87 14.48 -3.80 -1.24
C THR A 87 15.87 -3.71 -1.87
N GLU A 88 16.23 -2.58 -2.49
CA GLU A 88 17.56 -2.33 -3.04
C GLU A 88 18.64 -2.34 -1.96
N ARG A 89 18.36 -1.76 -0.80
CA ARG A 89 19.29 -1.73 0.35
C ARG A 89 19.48 -3.11 1.00
N LEU A 90 18.46 -3.98 0.94
CA LEU A 90 18.54 -5.35 1.45
C LEU A 90 19.41 -6.28 0.58
N GLY A 91 19.84 -5.84 -0.60
CA GLY A 91 20.74 -6.61 -1.47
C GLY A 91 20.03 -7.67 -2.34
N PRO A 92 20.79 -8.49 -3.09
CA PRO A 92 20.28 -9.37 -4.15
C PRO A 92 19.58 -10.65 -3.69
N ASP A 93 19.55 -11.00 -2.39
CA ASP A 93 18.78 -12.14 -1.85
C ASP A 93 17.26 -11.86 -1.78
N LYS A 94 16.75 -11.15 -2.80
CA LYS A 94 15.38 -10.65 -2.95
C LYS A 94 14.33 -11.76 -3.18
N ALA A 95 14.77 -13.01 -3.29
CA ALA A 95 13.94 -14.17 -3.60
C ALA A 95 13.70 -15.10 -2.41
N ASP A 96 14.28 -14.83 -1.23
CA ASP A 96 13.97 -15.59 -0.01
C ASP A 96 12.59 -15.18 0.54
N ASP A 97 11.80 -16.17 0.96
CA ASP A 97 10.43 -15.99 1.46
C ASP A 97 10.39 -14.99 2.62
N ILE A 98 11.43 -14.99 3.46
CA ILE A 98 11.60 -14.05 4.57
C ILE A 98 11.71 -12.61 4.06
N THR A 99 12.56 -12.36 3.06
CA THR A 99 12.76 -11.04 2.46
C THR A 99 11.46 -10.52 1.84
N ILE A 100 10.72 -11.39 1.14
CA ILE A 100 9.42 -11.05 0.53
C ILE A 100 8.41 -10.65 1.62
N MET A 101 8.30 -11.43 2.70
CA MET A 101 7.41 -11.13 3.82
C MET A 101 7.76 -9.78 4.48
N LEU A 102 9.05 -9.47 4.65
CA LEU A 102 9.49 -8.21 5.22
C LEU A 102 9.14 -7.01 4.34
N VAL A 103 9.38 -7.13 3.04
CA VAL A 103 9.00 -6.08 2.08
C VAL A 103 7.48 -5.84 2.11
N GLU A 104 6.67 -6.89 2.22
CA GLU A 104 5.21 -6.75 2.30
C GLU A 104 4.74 -6.08 3.59
N MET A 105 5.37 -6.41 4.72
CA MET A 105 5.09 -5.75 6.00
C MET A 105 5.45 -4.26 5.98
N ILE A 106 6.54 -3.89 5.29
CA ILE A 106 6.95 -2.50 5.10
C ILE A 106 5.95 -1.76 4.22
N LYS A 107 5.54 -2.34 3.07
CA LYS A 107 4.50 -1.75 2.21
C LYS A 107 3.21 -1.49 2.98
N SER A 108 2.74 -2.48 3.74
CA SER A 108 1.52 -2.36 4.54
C SER A 108 1.64 -1.24 5.57
N SER A 109 2.77 -1.15 6.28
CA SER A 109 3.01 -0.12 7.29
C SER A 109 3.04 1.28 6.68
N VAL A 110 3.82 1.45 5.61
CA VAL A 110 3.95 2.72 4.87
C VAL A 110 2.61 3.16 4.29
N TYR A 111 1.88 2.25 3.65
CA TYR A 111 0.57 2.55 3.10
C TYR A 111 -0.41 3.02 4.18
N SER A 112 -0.48 2.31 5.31
CA SER A 112 -1.33 2.69 6.45
C SER A 112 -0.98 4.09 6.98
N ILE A 113 0.31 4.42 7.09
CA ILE A 113 0.75 5.74 7.55
C ILE A 113 0.32 6.81 6.55
N LEU A 114 0.53 6.58 5.25
CA LEU A 114 0.16 7.54 4.20
C LEU A 114 -1.37 7.72 4.09
N GLU A 115 -2.14 6.70 4.43
CA GLU A 115 -3.61 6.73 4.40
C GLU A 115 -4.21 7.35 5.67
N THR A 116 -3.77 6.92 6.84
CA THR A 116 -4.41 7.20 8.14
C THR A 116 -3.57 8.06 9.08
N GLY A 117 -2.30 8.29 8.76
CA GLY A 117 -1.32 8.88 9.68
C GLY A 117 -0.89 7.95 10.81
N GLN A 118 -1.34 6.69 10.81
CA GLN A 118 -1.09 5.71 11.86
C GLN A 118 -0.51 4.42 11.27
N VAL A 119 0.21 3.68 12.10
CA VAL A 119 0.70 2.34 11.78
C VAL A 119 -0.43 1.33 11.98
N ASP A 120 -0.73 0.51 10.97
CA ASP A 120 -1.64 -0.63 11.10
C ASP A 120 -1.00 -1.72 11.96
N THR A 121 -1.21 -1.61 13.26
CA THR A 121 -0.66 -2.54 14.24
C THR A 121 -1.19 -3.97 14.09
N GLN A 122 -2.41 -4.18 13.55
CA GLN A 122 -3.01 -5.50 13.44
C GLN A 122 -2.48 -6.26 12.22
N GLY A 123 -2.47 -5.65 11.04
CA GLY A 123 -1.94 -6.27 9.83
C GLY A 123 -0.46 -6.61 9.97
N VAL A 124 0.29 -5.76 10.65
CA VAL A 124 1.72 -5.97 10.91
C VAL A 124 1.97 -7.12 11.90
N MET A 125 1.15 -7.26 12.96
CA MET A 125 1.24 -8.41 13.87
C MET A 125 0.87 -9.72 13.18
N PHE A 126 -0.08 -9.70 12.24
CA PHE A 126 -0.44 -10.87 11.45
C PHE A 126 0.74 -11.35 10.58
N LEU A 127 1.40 -10.42 9.88
CA LEU A 127 2.57 -10.73 9.06
C LEU A 127 3.77 -11.20 9.90
N ALA A 128 3.99 -10.60 11.06
CA ALA A 128 5.00 -11.05 12.02
C ALA A 128 4.79 -12.52 12.44
N ASN A 129 3.55 -12.88 12.80
CA ASN A 129 3.20 -14.25 13.17
C ASN A 129 3.32 -15.22 11.99
N ALA A 130 3.01 -14.77 10.77
CA ALA A 130 3.21 -15.57 9.56
C ALA A 130 4.70 -15.87 9.33
N LEU A 131 5.59 -14.88 9.47
CA LEU A 131 7.03 -15.06 9.37
C LEU A 131 7.56 -16.04 10.43
N LYS A 132 7.15 -15.87 11.69
CA LYS A 132 7.49 -16.78 12.79
C LYS A 132 7.04 -18.22 12.51
N SER A 133 5.85 -18.38 11.95
CA SER A 133 5.29 -19.70 11.58
C SER A 133 6.04 -20.34 10.41
N ALA A 134 6.42 -19.54 9.40
CA ALA A 134 7.20 -20.02 8.26
C ALA A 134 8.58 -20.55 8.69
N LEU A 135 9.27 -19.83 9.58
CA LEU A 135 10.55 -20.24 10.15
C LEU A 135 10.43 -21.52 11.00
N ALA A 136 9.38 -21.63 11.82
CA ALA A 136 9.15 -22.80 12.65
C ALA A 136 8.86 -24.09 11.85
N THR A 137 8.37 -23.95 10.60
CA THR A 137 7.98 -25.06 9.74
C THR A 137 9.17 -25.72 9.04
N GLN A 138 10.34 -25.05 8.99
CA GLN A 138 11.54 -25.69 8.46
C GLN A 138 11.96 -26.87 9.36
N LYS A 139 11.73 -28.09 8.88
CA LYS A 139 12.12 -29.37 9.51
C LYS A 139 13.64 -29.55 9.44
N VAL A 140 14.37 -28.76 10.22
CA VAL A 140 15.84 -28.82 10.26
C VAL A 140 16.34 -29.17 11.67
N SER A 141 17.56 -29.72 11.72
CA SER A 141 18.27 -30.02 12.97
C SER A 141 18.36 -28.78 13.87
N ALA A 142 18.62 -28.97 15.16
CA ALA A 142 18.75 -27.85 16.12
C ALA A 142 19.83 -26.82 15.71
N ASP A 143 20.86 -27.25 14.99
CA ASP A 143 21.91 -26.36 14.49
C ASP A 143 21.45 -25.54 13.27
N ALA A 144 20.72 -26.16 12.35
CA ALA A 144 20.18 -25.46 11.21
C ALA A 144 19.03 -24.50 11.59
N ARG A 145 18.25 -24.82 12.63
CA ARG A 145 17.32 -23.85 13.24
C ARG A 145 18.03 -22.63 13.81
N ARG A 146 19.11 -22.84 14.60
CA ARG A 146 19.92 -21.75 15.14
C ARG A 146 20.53 -20.89 14.04
N SER A 147 21.00 -21.50 12.95
CA SER A 147 21.52 -20.77 11.79
C SER A 147 20.44 -19.94 11.09
N ALA A 148 19.25 -20.51 10.87
CA ALA A 148 18.12 -19.80 10.25
C ALA A 148 17.59 -18.66 11.11
N GLU A 149 17.52 -18.85 12.43
CA GLU A 149 17.15 -17.79 13.38
C GLU A 149 18.16 -16.63 13.38
N ALA A 150 19.46 -16.94 13.32
CA ALA A 150 20.52 -15.94 13.24
C ALA A 150 20.46 -15.15 11.92
N GLU A 151 20.26 -15.85 10.80
CA GLU A 151 20.10 -15.22 9.48
C GLU A 151 18.85 -14.34 9.42
N THR A 152 17.73 -14.82 9.95
CA THR A 152 16.49 -14.03 10.05
C THR A 152 16.73 -12.77 10.86
N ARG A 153 17.34 -12.87 12.04
CA ARG A 153 17.62 -11.72 12.90
C ARG A 153 18.48 -10.69 12.18
N LYS A 154 19.50 -11.13 11.44
CA LYS A 154 20.33 -10.26 10.61
C LYS A 154 19.49 -9.53 9.54
N LYS A 155 18.62 -10.23 8.81
CA LYS A 155 17.73 -9.65 7.79
C LYS A 155 16.75 -8.63 8.40
N LEU A 156 16.25 -8.89 9.61
CA LEU A 156 15.39 -7.94 10.33
C LEU A 156 16.13 -6.67 10.73
N ASP A 157 17.36 -6.79 11.23
CA ASP A 157 18.19 -5.65 11.57
C ASP A 157 18.53 -4.82 10.33
N GLU A 158 18.83 -5.47 9.20
CA GLU A 158 19.08 -4.81 7.92
C GLU A 158 17.82 -4.10 7.39
N ALA A 159 16.65 -4.74 7.49
CA ALA A 159 15.38 -4.13 7.09
C ALA A 159 15.04 -2.91 7.95
N ALA A 160 15.24 -3.00 9.27
CA ALA A 160 15.03 -1.88 10.19
C ALA A 160 15.96 -0.69 9.86
N LYS A 161 17.24 -0.94 9.57
CA LYS A 161 18.19 0.08 9.14
C LYS A 161 17.80 0.69 7.79
N ALA A 162 17.39 -0.13 6.83
CA ALA A 162 16.97 0.35 5.52
C ALA A 162 15.74 1.28 5.64
N VAL A 163 14.77 0.91 6.47
CA VAL A 163 13.60 1.74 6.78
C VAL A 163 14.01 3.04 7.44
N GLU A 164 14.92 3.02 8.41
CA GLU A 164 15.38 4.24 9.09
C GLU A 164 15.93 5.26 8.11
N VAL A 165 16.79 4.82 7.17
CA VAL A 165 17.38 5.74 6.21
C VAL A 165 16.36 6.20 5.17
N VAL A 166 15.58 5.29 4.58
CA VAL A 166 14.58 5.65 3.54
C VAL A 166 13.49 6.54 4.12
N ALA A 167 13.01 6.24 5.32
CA ALA A 167 11.97 7.04 5.97
C ALA A 167 12.50 8.42 6.40
N GLY A 168 13.77 8.51 6.81
CA GLY A 168 14.46 9.79 7.04
C GLY A 168 14.56 10.62 5.76
N GLU A 169 14.94 10.02 4.64
CA GLU A 169 14.98 10.67 3.31
C GLU A 169 13.59 11.15 2.85
N LYS A 170 12.53 10.42 3.25
CA LYS A 170 11.13 10.77 2.94
C LYS A 170 10.49 11.72 3.96
N GLY A 171 11.22 12.12 5.01
CA GLY A 171 10.76 13.09 6.00
C GLY A 171 9.72 12.55 6.99
N PHE A 172 9.68 11.24 7.22
CA PHE A 172 8.83 10.66 8.26
C PHE A 172 9.29 11.13 9.65
N SER A 173 8.33 11.25 10.58
CA SER A 173 8.66 11.62 11.96
C SER A 173 9.44 10.49 12.65
N ALA A 174 10.28 10.84 13.62
CA ALA A 174 11.04 9.85 14.39
C ALA A 174 10.12 8.81 15.08
N GLU A 175 8.95 9.24 15.56
CA GLU A 175 7.95 8.35 16.15
C GLU A 175 7.42 7.34 15.12
N THR A 176 7.15 7.78 13.89
CA THR A 176 6.71 6.91 12.81
C THR A 176 7.79 5.91 12.41
N VAL A 177 9.04 6.36 12.29
CA VAL A 177 10.18 5.49 11.96
C VAL A 177 10.36 4.41 13.03
N GLU A 178 10.35 4.80 14.30
CA GLU A 178 10.47 3.85 15.41
C GLU A 178 9.28 2.89 15.50
N ALA A 179 8.07 3.36 15.20
CA ALA A 179 6.90 2.49 15.13
C ALA A 179 7.02 1.42 14.04
N ILE A 180 7.57 1.74 12.85
CA ILE A 180 7.82 0.74 11.81
C ILE A 180 8.95 -0.22 12.23
N LYS A 181 10.06 0.31 12.77
CA LYS A 181 11.22 -0.50 13.21
C LYS A 181 10.87 -1.46 14.34
N ALA A 182 10.18 -1.00 15.38
CA ALA A 182 9.77 -1.82 16.51
C ALA A 182 8.93 -3.02 16.05
N ARG A 183 8.17 -2.86 14.97
CA ARG A 183 7.39 -3.94 14.39
C ARG A 183 8.21 -4.92 13.56
N ILE A 184 9.18 -4.44 12.79
CA ILE A 184 10.15 -5.29 12.09
C ILE A 184 10.95 -6.13 13.10
N LEU A 185 11.45 -5.49 14.15
CA LEU A 185 12.30 -6.15 15.14
C LEU A 185 11.51 -7.02 16.13
N GLY A 186 10.22 -6.70 16.36
CA GLY A 186 9.34 -7.44 17.25
C GLY A 186 8.90 -8.82 16.74
N VAL A 187 9.28 -9.21 15.52
CA VAL A 187 8.89 -10.49 14.91
C VAL A 187 9.59 -11.71 15.55
N VAL A 188 10.75 -11.50 16.19
CA VAL A 188 11.59 -12.58 16.78
C VAL A 188 11.72 -12.44 18.31
N GLY A 189 10.71 -11.80 18.92
CA GLY A 189 10.47 -11.83 20.36
C GLY A 189 9.75 -13.11 20.81
#